data_AF-A0AAU9GB68-F1
#
_entry.id   AF-A0AAU9GB68-F1
#
_cell.length_a   1.000
_cell.length_b   1.000
_cell.length_c   1.000
_cell.angle_alpha   90.00
_cell.angle_beta   90.00
_cell.angle_gamma   90.00
#
_symmetry.space_group_name_H-M   'P 1'
#
loop_
_entity.id
_entity.type
_entity.pdbx_description
1 polymer ?
#
loop_
_entity_poly.entity_id
_entity_poly.type
_entity_poly.pdbx_seq_one_letter_code
_entity_poly.pdbx_strand_id
1 'polypeptide(L)'
;MVATTAIADLCIFLLTWNVGTHSPRDLSLTSLLALNGTTNCPDNQLPDIYVIGMQEVSTKQVLNIFQDDPWVLKIASHLQDHQYVKVDSKQLQGILITMFAQHKHIPHMKNIETEATRTGLGGLWGNKGAVSIRLSLYGTGAVFVCSHLAAHDDKLKERIEDYHQIVDNHKYEASGYRRIFDHDFVFWFGDLNFRLSGETSAWDVRTAAENMRYEELLKQDQLNLLRETGNAFSLLEEQPPTFAPTFKFIEGTNDYDLKRRPAWCDRILHRVQRNIYPAVTLSATQLSYQSNMEYTLSDHKPVSATFNYKVETANQTDEELHEMTHAGAATAAGTPNAKSVKRKRY
;
A
#
# COMPACT_ATOMS: atom_id res chain seq x y z
N MET A 1 12.82 -6.88 33.36
CA MET A 1 12.02 -6.76 32.13
C MET A 1 10.70 -7.46 32.38
N VAL A 2 9.57 -6.78 32.17
CA VAL A 2 8.25 -7.42 32.24
C VAL A 2 8.13 -8.30 30.99
N ALA A 3 7.74 -9.56 31.14
CA ALA A 3 7.53 -10.44 30.00
C ALA A 3 6.34 -9.92 29.17
N THR A 4 6.51 -9.82 27.86
CA THR A 4 5.44 -9.44 26.93
C THR A 4 4.84 -10.66 26.26
N THR A 5 3.55 -10.63 25.97
CA THR A 5 2.80 -11.62 25.20
C THR A 5 2.40 -11.04 23.85
N ALA A 6 2.58 -11.81 22.77
CA ALA A 6 2.07 -11.43 21.45
C ALA A 6 0.55 -11.62 21.41
N ILE A 7 -0.19 -10.54 21.19
CA ILE A 7 -1.63 -10.57 20.87
C ILE A 7 -1.82 -10.84 19.38
N ALA A 8 -0.90 -10.32 18.55
CA ALA A 8 -0.87 -10.57 17.11
C ALA A 8 0.56 -10.87 16.67
N ASP A 9 0.72 -11.91 15.85
CA ASP A 9 1.91 -12.24 15.07
C ASP A 9 1.38 -12.80 13.74
N LEU A 10 1.18 -11.89 12.77
CA LEU A 10 0.45 -12.16 11.53
C LEU A 10 1.36 -11.95 10.33
N CYS A 11 1.26 -12.82 9.34
CA CYS A 11 1.84 -12.54 8.03
C CYS A 11 0.83 -11.84 7.12
N ILE A 12 1.13 -10.60 6.70
CA ILE A 12 0.30 -9.82 5.77
C ILE A 12 0.97 -9.81 4.40
N PHE A 13 0.22 -10.20 3.36
CA PHE A 13 0.65 -10.12 1.97
C PHE A 13 0.04 -8.91 1.28
N LEU A 14 0.89 -8.05 0.72
CA LEU A 14 0.50 -6.90 -0.08
C LEU A 14 0.85 -7.15 -1.55
N LEU A 15 -0.06 -6.78 -2.45
CA LEU A 15 0.16 -6.82 -3.89
C LEU A 15 -0.32 -5.50 -4.51
N THR A 16 0.49 -4.93 -5.39
CA THR A 16 0.06 -3.88 -6.31
C THR A 16 0.25 -4.32 -7.75
N TRP A 17 -0.73 -4.06 -8.61
CA TRP A 17 -0.61 -4.31 -10.04
C TRP A 17 -1.46 -3.35 -10.88
N ASN A 18 -0.80 -2.55 -11.74
CA ASN A 18 -1.48 -1.89 -12.84
C ASN A 18 -1.79 -2.93 -13.94
N VAL A 19 -3.08 -3.24 -14.14
CA VAL A 19 -3.55 -4.32 -15.02
C VAL A 19 -3.86 -3.86 -16.45
N GLY A 20 -3.61 -2.59 -16.80
CA GLY A 20 -3.74 -2.09 -18.18
C GLY A 20 -5.14 -2.30 -18.80
N THR A 21 -6.20 -2.29 -17.99
CA THR A 21 -7.60 -2.58 -18.36
C THR A 21 -7.90 -4.00 -18.81
N HIS A 22 -6.95 -4.92 -18.67
CA HIS A 22 -7.12 -6.33 -19.02
C HIS A 22 -8.03 -7.09 -18.06
N SER A 23 -8.59 -8.19 -18.56
CA SER A 23 -9.45 -9.09 -17.80
C SER A 23 -8.65 -10.25 -17.20
N PRO A 24 -8.98 -10.73 -15.99
CA PRO A 24 -8.29 -11.85 -15.37
C PRO A 24 -8.74 -13.23 -15.87
N ARG A 25 -9.64 -13.30 -16.86
CA ARG A 25 -10.39 -14.52 -17.23
C ARG A 25 -9.49 -15.74 -17.40
N ASP A 26 -8.45 -15.60 -18.23
CA ASP A 26 -7.58 -16.69 -18.67
C ASP A 26 -6.27 -16.77 -17.87
N LEU A 27 -6.15 -16.00 -16.78
CA LEU A 27 -4.95 -15.91 -15.97
C LEU A 27 -5.09 -16.74 -14.68
N SER A 28 -4.13 -17.61 -14.39
CA SER A 28 -4.03 -18.25 -13.07
C SER A 28 -3.32 -17.33 -12.08
N LEU A 29 -3.86 -17.18 -10.88
CA LEU A 29 -3.27 -16.35 -9.81
C LEU A 29 -2.56 -17.18 -8.73
N THR A 30 -2.43 -18.49 -8.92
CA THR A 30 -1.85 -19.40 -7.92
C THR A 30 -0.43 -19.00 -7.51
N SER A 31 0.45 -18.73 -8.49
CA SER A 31 1.82 -18.29 -8.21
C SER A 31 1.86 -16.85 -7.68
N LEU A 32 1.05 -15.94 -8.25
CA LEU A 32 1.00 -14.54 -7.81
C LEU A 32 0.61 -14.40 -6.34
N LEU A 33 -0.32 -15.23 -5.89
CA LEU A 33 -0.83 -15.26 -4.52
C LEU A 33 -0.02 -16.21 -3.62
N ALA A 34 1.12 -16.74 -4.12
CA ALA A 34 2.00 -17.66 -3.40
C ALA A 34 1.30 -18.93 -2.85
N LEU A 35 0.21 -19.38 -3.50
CA LEU A 35 -0.60 -20.53 -3.08
C LEU A 35 0.06 -21.87 -3.39
N ASN A 36 1.16 -21.86 -4.13
CA ASN A 36 2.00 -23.03 -4.46
C ASN A 36 3.16 -23.24 -3.46
N GLY A 37 3.10 -22.62 -2.28
CA GLY A 37 4.12 -22.78 -1.24
C GLY A 37 5.40 -21.98 -1.48
N THR A 38 5.31 -20.88 -2.22
CA THR A 38 6.40 -19.92 -2.48
C THR A 38 6.35 -18.68 -1.58
N THR A 39 5.57 -18.76 -0.51
CA THR A 39 5.35 -17.66 0.43
C THR A 39 6.61 -17.40 1.27
N ASN A 40 6.83 -16.13 1.60
CA ASN A 40 7.93 -15.70 2.49
C ASN A 40 7.46 -15.52 3.94
N CYS A 41 6.27 -16.02 4.29
CA CYS A 41 5.77 -16.03 5.65
C CYS A 41 6.52 -17.06 6.52
N PRO A 42 6.54 -16.88 7.85
CA PRO A 42 7.12 -17.85 8.77
C PRO A 42 6.57 -19.27 8.55
N ASP A 43 7.45 -20.27 8.70
CA ASP A 43 7.14 -21.69 8.52
C ASP A 43 6.52 -22.05 7.15
N ASN A 44 6.72 -21.21 6.14
CA ASN A 44 6.14 -21.34 4.80
C ASN A 44 4.60 -21.44 4.81
N GLN A 45 3.96 -20.81 5.80
CA GLN A 45 2.50 -20.78 5.90
C GLN A 45 1.88 -19.74 4.96
N LEU A 46 0.65 -19.97 4.52
CA LEU A 46 -0.07 -18.97 3.74
C LEU A 46 -0.28 -17.68 4.58
N PRO A 47 -0.15 -16.49 3.97
CA PRO A 47 -0.41 -15.21 4.61
C PRO A 47 -1.74 -15.17 5.37
N ASP A 48 -1.77 -14.72 6.62
CA ASP A 48 -2.99 -14.57 7.40
C ASP A 48 -3.99 -13.60 6.76
N ILE A 49 -3.47 -12.55 6.12
CA ILE A 49 -4.24 -11.49 5.45
C ILE A 49 -3.62 -11.20 4.09
N TYR A 50 -4.45 -11.11 3.06
CA TYR A 50 -4.10 -10.58 1.74
C TYR A 50 -4.73 -9.20 1.55
N VAL A 51 -3.95 -8.22 1.12
CA VAL A 51 -4.46 -6.92 0.68
C VAL A 51 -3.92 -6.63 -0.71
N ILE A 52 -4.83 -6.49 -1.67
CA ILE A 52 -4.51 -6.46 -3.08
C ILE A 52 -5.03 -5.15 -3.66
N GLY A 53 -4.12 -4.38 -4.23
CA GLY A 53 -4.37 -3.11 -4.90
C GLY A 53 -4.14 -3.27 -6.39
N MET A 54 -5.05 -2.74 -7.19
CA MET A 54 -4.94 -2.76 -8.64
C MET A 54 -5.22 -1.39 -9.22
N GLN A 55 -4.55 -1.09 -10.32
CA GLN A 55 -4.74 0.14 -11.08
C GLN A 55 -5.10 -0.19 -12.52
N GLU A 56 -5.78 0.73 -13.18
CA GLU A 56 -6.37 0.52 -14.51
C GLU A 56 -7.26 -0.71 -14.61
N VAL A 57 -8.02 -1.07 -13.56
CA VAL A 57 -9.11 -2.05 -13.73
C VAL A 57 -10.19 -1.47 -14.65
N SER A 58 -10.91 -2.33 -15.37
CA SER A 58 -11.91 -1.89 -16.35
C SER A 58 -13.11 -1.21 -15.69
N THR A 59 -13.43 0.01 -16.10
CA THR A 59 -14.59 0.78 -15.58
C THR A 59 -15.92 0.43 -16.27
N LYS A 60 -15.89 -0.39 -17.33
CA LYS A 60 -17.09 -0.73 -18.12
C LYS A 60 -18.14 -1.52 -17.32
N GLN A 61 -17.75 -2.11 -16.19
CA GLN A 61 -18.61 -2.98 -15.39
C GLN A 61 -19.32 -2.26 -14.23
N VAL A 62 -19.03 -0.98 -14.01
CA VAL A 62 -19.66 -0.13 -12.97
C VAL A 62 -21.19 0.01 -13.19
N LEU A 63 -21.73 -0.50 -14.30
CA LEU A 63 -23.18 -0.57 -14.56
C LEU A 63 -23.91 -1.64 -13.73
N ASN A 64 -23.21 -2.63 -13.14
CA ASN A 64 -23.80 -3.66 -12.28
C ASN A 64 -23.41 -3.44 -10.80
N ILE A 65 -24.16 -2.58 -10.11
CA ILE A 65 -23.90 -2.14 -8.72
C ILE A 65 -23.85 -3.31 -7.70
N PHE A 66 -24.37 -4.49 -8.05
CA PHE A 66 -24.46 -5.65 -7.16
C PHE A 66 -23.39 -6.73 -7.39
N GLN A 67 -22.45 -6.52 -8.30
CA GLN A 67 -21.43 -7.51 -8.61
C GLN A 67 -20.03 -6.94 -8.40
N ASP A 68 -19.20 -7.68 -7.65
CA ASP A 68 -17.79 -7.39 -7.49
C ASP A 68 -17.05 -7.38 -8.84
N ASP A 69 -15.97 -6.59 -8.91
CA ASP A 69 -15.10 -6.55 -10.08
C ASP A 69 -14.56 -7.97 -10.41
N PRO A 70 -14.41 -8.34 -11.70
CA PRO A 70 -13.89 -9.66 -12.09
C PRO A 70 -12.55 -10.02 -11.45
N TRP A 71 -11.68 -9.05 -11.16
CA TRP A 71 -10.43 -9.30 -10.44
C TRP A 71 -10.68 -9.75 -9.01
N VAL A 72 -11.61 -9.10 -8.29
CA VAL A 72 -12.01 -9.52 -6.94
C VAL A 72 -12.58 -10.93 -6.96
N LEU A 73 -13.47 -11.22 -7.91
CA LEU A 73 -14.07 -12.55 -8.06
C LEU A 73 -13.03 -13.62 -8.38
N LYS A 74 -12.06 -13.32 -9.25
CA LYS A 74 -10.97 -14.26 -9.59
C LYS A 74 -10.06 -14.51 -8.40
N ILE A 75 -9.71 -13.48 -7.63
CA ILE A 75 -8.90 -13.64 -6.42
C ILE A 75 -9.68 -14.48 -5.39
N ALA A 76 -10.95 -14.13 -5.15
CA ALA A 76 -11.81 -14.85 -4.22
C ALA A 76 -11.90 -16.34 -4.58
N SER A 77 -12.00 -16.67 -5.88
CA SER A 77 -12.08 -18.06 -6.32
C SER A 77 -10.81 -18.87 -6.04
N HIS A 78 -9.64 -18.24 -5.97
CA HIS A 78 -8.39 -18.92 -5.59
C HIS A 78 -8.23 -19.01 -4.08
N LEU A 79 -8.67 -17.99 -3.34
CA LEU A 79 -8.50 -17.93 -1.88
C LEU A 79 -9.57 -18.72 -1.10
N GLN A 80 -10.76 -18.93 -1.67
CA GLN A 80 -11.85 -19.68 -1.01
C GLN A 80 -11.44 -21.13 -0.68
N ASP A 81 -10.62 -21.76 -1.54
CA ASP A 81 -10.14 -23.14 -1.34
C ASP A 81 -9.19 -23.26 -0.14
N HIS A 82 -8.73 -22.12 0.38
CA HIS A 82 -7.85 -21.99 1.54
C HIS A 82 -8.55 -21.30 2.73
N GLN A 83 -9.89 -21.30 2.77
CA GLN A 83 -10.71 -20.79 3.88
C GLN A 83 -10.54 -19.29 4.19
N TYR A 84 -10.19 -18.49 3.18
CA TYR A 84 -10.23 -17.03 3.28
C TYR A 84 -11.63 -16.52 2.96
N VAL A 85 -11.99 -15.43 3.63
CA VAL A 85 -13.21 -14.66 3.33
C VAL A 85 -12.84 -13.26 2.89
N LYS A 86 -13.62 -12.69 1.98
CA LYS A 86 -13.48 -11.27 1.62
C LYS A 86 -13.88 -10.43 2.83
N VAL A 87 -13.00 -9.50 3.22
CA VAL A 87 -13.23 -8.56 4.31
C VAL A 87 -13.97 -7.33 3.79
N ASP A 88 -13.37 -6.62 2.83
CA ASP A 88 -13.99 -5.49 2.15
C ASP A 88 -13.26 -5.18 0.82
N SER A 89 -13.87 -4.37 -0.03
CA SER A 89 -13.32 -3.90 -1.30
C SER A 89 -13.81 -2.50 -1.66
N LYS A 90 -12.94 -1.67 -2.23
CA LYS A 90 -13.28 -0.31 -2.69
C LYS A 90 -12.71 -0.05 -4.07
N GLN A 91 -13.52 0.57 -4.92
CA GLN A 91 -13.11 0.99 -6.25
C GLN A 91 -13.38 2.48 -6.48
N LEU A 92 -12.40 3.16 -7.09
CA LEU A 92 -12.49 4.52 -7.61
C LEU A 92 -12.04 4.49 -9.07
N GLN A 93 -13.00 4.46 -10.00
CA GLN A 93 -12.72 4.28 -11.42
C GLN A 93 -11.82 3.06 -11.66
N GLY A 94 -10.62 3.25 -12.21
CA GLY A 94 -9.67 2.17 -12.47
C GLY A 94 -8.82 1.77 -11.26
N ILE A 95 -9.03 2.35 -10.08
CA ILE A 95 -8.26 2.02 -8.86
C ILE A 95 -9.12 1.11 -7.99
N LEU A 96 -8.59 -0.04 -7.59
CA LEU A 96 -9.27 -1.05 -6.78
C LEU A 96 -8.38 -1.45 -5.60
N ILE A 97 -8.99 -1.67 -4.44
CA ILE A 97 -8.38 -2.36 -3.31
C ILE A 97 -9.36 -3.42 -2.80
N THR A 98 -8.85 -4.58 -2.42
CA THR A 98 -9.63 -5.65 -1.80
C THR A 98 -8.79 -6.33 -0.70
N MET A 99 -9.46 -6.77 0.35
CA MET A 99 -8.85 -7.48 1.47
C MET A 99 -9.51 -8.84 1.68
N PHE A 100 -8.70 -9.85 1.92
CA PHE A 100 -9.11 -11.19 2.30
C PHE A 100 -8.37 -11.63 3.55
N ALA A 101 -9.03 -12.36 4.45
CA ALA A 101 -8.42 -12.83 5.68
C ALA A 101 -8.87 -14.26 6.00
N GLN A 102 -8.00 -15.02 6.67
CA GLN A 102 -8.39 -16.30 7.24
C GLN A 102 -9.49 -16.09 8.29
N HIS A 103 -10.43 -17.04 8.35
CA HIS A 103 -11.61 -16.95 9.23
C HIS A 103 -11.26 -16.73 10.71
N LYS A 104 -10.10 -17.24 11.17
CA LYS A 104 -9.62 -17.11 12.55
C LYS A 104 -9.34 -15.66 12.98
N HIS A 105 -9.13 -14.73 12.05
CA HIS A 105 -8.84 -13.32 12.35
C HIS A 105 -10.06 -12.42 12.36
N ILE A 106 -11.17 -12.84 11.76
CA ILE A 106 -12.37 -12.02 11.58
C ILE A 106 -12.91 -11.46 12.92
N PRO A 107 -12.96 -12.21 14.04
CA PRO A 107 -13.39 -11.67 15.33
C PRO A 107 -12.53 -10.51 15.85
N HIS A 108 -11.28 -10.39 15.38
CA HIS A 108 -10.32 -9.36 15.79
C HIS A 108 -10.24 -8.18 14.81
N MET A 109 -11.13 -8.14 13.82
CA MET A 109 -11.27 -7.04 12.85
C MET A 109 -12.51 -6.22 13.16
N LYS A 110 -12.33 -5.01 13.69
CA LYS A 110 -13.41 -4.08 14.09
C LYS A 110 -13.30 -2.77 13.30
N ASN A 111 -14.39 -1.98 13.28
CA ASN A 111 -14.41 -0.62 12.68
C ASN A 111 -13.85 -0.55 11.25
N ILE A 112 -14.23 -1.51 10.40
CA ILE A 112 -13.78 -1.56 9.01
C ILE A 112 -14.44 -0.41 8.24
N GLU A 113 -13.64 0.41 7.57
CA GLU A 113 -14.14 1.49 6.72
C GLU A 113 -13.33 1.57 5.42
N THR A 114 -14.00 1.97 4.34
CA THR A 114 -13.37 2.23 3.06
C THR A 114 -13.54 3.68 2.62
N GLU A 115 -12.48 4.25 2.07
CA GLU A 115 -12.47 5.64 1.62
C GLU A 115 -11.77 5.77 0.26
N ALA A 116 -12.14 6.80 -0.51
CA ALA A 116 -11.58 7.12 -1.79
C ALA A 116 -11.35 8.64 -1.92
N THR A 117 -10.14 9.05 -2.32
CA THR A 117 -9.84 10.43 -2.69
C THR A 117 -9.51 10.51 -4.17
N ARG A 118 -10.16 11.42 -4.90
CA ARG A 118 -9.85 11.71 -6.30
C ARG A 118 -8.88 12.87 -6.38
N THR A 119 -7.88 12.78 -7.26
CA THR A 119 -6.88 13.86 -7.44
C THR A 119 -6.80 14.40 -8.88
N GLY A 120 -7.36 13.69 -9.86
CA GLY A 120 -7.38 14.13 -11.26
C GLY A 120 -8.02 15.52 -11.46
N LEU A 121 -7.45 16.32 -12.39
CA LEU A 121 -7.90 17.66 -12.79
C LEU A 121 -8.29 18.55 -11.58
N GLY A 122 -7.38 18.67 -10.60
CA GLY A 122 -7.62 19.47 -9.40
C GLY A 122 -8.62 18.84 -8.43
N GLY A 123 -8.65 17.51 -8.33
CA GLY A 123 -9.54 16.74 -7.45
C GLY A 123 -10.96 16.51 -7.97
N LEU A 124 -11.34 17.09 -9.12
CA LEU A 124 -12.72 17.06 -9.61
C LEU A 124 -12.98 15.90 -10.59
N TRP A 125 -12.03 15.59 -11.49
CA TRP A 125 -12.25 14.72 -12.65
C TRP A 125 -11.00 13.94 -13.05
N GLY A 126 -11.13 12.65 -13.36
CA GLY A 126 -10.02 11.83 -13.87
C GLY A 126 -9.80 10.54 -13.08
N ASN A 127 -8.86 9.71 -13.54
CA ASN A 127 -8.64 8.34 -13.09
C ASN A 127 -7.51 8.17 -12.07
N LYS A 128 -7.11 9.27 -11.42
CA LYS A 128 -6.03 9.33 -10.43
C LYS A 128 -6.57 9.61 -9.03
N GLY A 129 -5.86 9.11 -8.03
CA GLY A 129 -6.24 9.24 -6.63
C GLY A 129 -5.85 8.02 -5.81
N ALA A 130 -6.62 7.76 -4.75
CA ALA A 130 -6.40 6.62 -3.87
C ALA A 130 -7.73 6.01 -3.39
N VAL A 131 -7.68 4.73 -3.07
CA VAL A 131 -8.68 4.00 -2.31
C VAL A 131 -8.01 3.34 -1.10
N SER A 132 -8.75 3.12 -0.03
CA SER A 132 -8.20 2.46 1.16
C SER A 132 -9.19 1.55 1.85
N ILE A 133 -8.66 0.61 2.62
CA ILE A 133 -9.38 -0.13 3.66
C ILE A 133 -8.66 0.18 4.97
N ARG A 134 -9.40 0.65 5.97
CA ARG A 134 -8.92 0.79 7.35
C ARG A 134 -9.72 -0.09 8.28
N LEU A 135 -9.11 -0.51 9.38
CA LEU A 135 -9.74 -1.32 10.41
C LEU A 135 -8.97 -1.22 11.72
N SER A 136 -9.63 -1.62 12.79
CA SER A 136 -9.02 -1.95 14.06
C SER A 136 -8.67 -3.44 14.03
N LEU A 137 -7.38 -3.76 14.01
CA LEU A 137 -6.84 -5.12 13.92
C LEU A 137 -6.12 -5.45 15.22
N TYR A 138 -6.63 -6.46 15.95
CA TYR A 138 -6.09 -6.88 17.25
C TYR A 138 -5.86 -5.69 18.21
N GLY A 139 -6.86 -4.80 18.29
CA GLY A 139 -6.86 -3.65 19.20
C GLY A 139 -6.11 -2.41 18.70
N THR A 140 -5.45 -2.44 17.54
CA THR A 140 -4.69 -1.30 17.00
C THR A 140 -5.24 -0.83 15.65
N GLY A 141 -5.04 0.44 15.30
CA GLY A 141 -5.50 0.99 14.04
C GLY A 141 -4.56 0.66 12.88
N ALA A 142 -5.06 0.01 11.83
CA ALA A 142 -4.33 -0.26 10.60
C ALA A 142 -5.05 0.33 9.37
N VAL A 143 -4.29 0.88 8.43
CA VAL A 143 -4.80 1.38 7.15
C VAL A 143 -3.93 0.93 5.98
N PHE A 144 -4.61 0.52 4.90
CA PHE A 144 -4.03 0.08 3.65
C PHE A 144 -4.51 1.01 2.54
N VAL A 145 -3.59 1.76 1.92
CA VAL A 145 -3.87 2.74 0.88
C VAL A 145 -3.30 2.26 -0.44
N CYS A 146 -4.17 2.13 -1.45
CA CYS A 146 -3.80 1.84 -2.83
C CYS A 146 -3.99 3.11 -3.67
N SER A 147 -2.92 3.63 -4.29
CA SER A 147 -3.00 4.85 -5.11
C SER A 147 -2.56 4.66 -6.55
N HIS A 148 -3.09 5.50 -7.43
CA HIS A 148 -2.62 5.68 -8.80
C HIS A 148 -2.35 7.17 -9.00
N LEU A 149 -1.09 7.56 -9.03
CA LEU A 149 -0.66 8.96 -9.10
C LEU A 149 -0.39 9.43 -10.54
N ALA A 150 -0.23 10.73 -10.76
CA ALA A 150 -0.01 11.34 -12.06
C ALA A 150 1.13 10.66 -12.84
N ALA A 151 0.82 10.23 -14.07
CA ALA A 151 1.75 9.52 -14.95
C ALA A 151 2.63 10.49 -15.75
N HIS A 152 3.67 9.96 -16.39
CA HIS A 152 4.68 10.66 -17.22
C HIS A 152 5.85 11.28 -16.43
N ASP A 153 7.01 11.35 -17.11
CA ASP A 153 8.30 11.72 -16.52
C ASP A 153 8.32 13.17 -15.99
N ASP A 154 7.64 14.08 -16.70
CA ASP A 154 7.57 15.52 -16.39
C ASP A 154 6.56 15.86 -15.28
N LYS A 155 5.82 14.87 -14.76
CA LYS A 155 4.70 15.06 -13.81
C LYS A 155 5.06 14.85 -12.34
N LEU A 156 6.33 15.11 -11.98
CA LEU A 156 6.80 14.97 -10.60
C LEU A 156 6.03 15.88 -9.65
N LYS A 157 5.79 17.13 -10.06
CA LYS A 157 5.06 18.12 -9.25
C LYS A 157 3.62 17.66 -8.99
N GLU A 158 2.94 17.19 -10.03
CA GLU A 158 1.57 16.68 -9.94
C GLU A 158 1.48 15.43 -9.05
N ARG A 159 2.48 14.53 -9.07
CA ARG A 159 2.53 13.40 -8.12
C ARG A 159 2.66 13.84 -6.66
N ILE A 160 3.45 14.88 -6.40
CA ILE A 160 3.59 15.46 -5.05
C ILE A 160 2.25 16.10 -4.62
N GLU A 161 1.60 16.84 -5.52
CA GLU A 161 0.28 17.42 -5.29
C GLU A 161 -0.78 16.34 -5.03
N ASP A 162 -0.79 15.24 -5.80
CA ASP A 162 -1.67 14.09 -5.57
C ASP A 162 -1.46 13.52 -4.16
N TYR A 163 -0.22 13.29 -3.75
CA TYR A 163 0.11 12.81 -2.39
C TYR A 163 -0.46 13.72 -1.31
N HIS A 164 -0.24 15.03 -1.40
CA HIS A 164 -0.76 15.97 -0.40
C HIS A 164 -2.29 16.00 -0.39
N GLN A 165 -2.94 16.01 -1.56
CA GLN A 165 -4.40 15.95 -1.65
C GLN A 165 -4.97 14.69 -1.00
N ILE A 166 -4.32 13.53 -1.18
CA ILE A 166 -4.72 12.28 -0.52
C ILE A 166 -4.53 12.43 1.00
N VAL A 167 -3.37 12.87 1.48
CA VAL A 167 -3.13 13.03 2.92
C VAL A 167 -4.12 14.00 3.58
N ASP A 168 -4.45 15.09 2.89
CA ASP A 168 -5.30 16.15 3.43
C ASP A 168 -6.79 15.81 3.38
N ASN A 169 -7.25 15.09 2.36
CA ASN A 169 -8.69 14.86 2.12
C ASN A 169 -9.17 13.44 2.43
N HIS A 170 -8.29 12.46 2.55
CA HIS A 170 -8.67 11.06 2.84
C HIS A 170 -8.98 10.91 4.33
N LYS A 171 -10.26 10.98 4.70
CA LYS A 171 -10.76 11.00 6.09
C LYS A 171 -11.60 9.77 6.42
N TYR A 172 -11.60 9.42 7.70
CA TYR A 172 -12.36 8.29 8.22
C TYR A 172 -13.30 8.73 9.34
N GLU A 173 -14.26 7.88 9.71
CA GLU A 173 -15.17 8.13 10.83
C GLU A 173 -14.69 7.54 12.16
N ALA A 174 -13.74 6.62 12.11
CA ALA A 174 -13.18 5.97 13.28
C ALA A 174 -12.55 6.96 14.28
N SER A 175 -12.99 6.87 15.54
CA SER A 175 -12.41 7.64 16.65
C SER A 175 -10.91 7.36 16.78
N GLY A 176 -10.13 8.44 16.87
CA GLY A 176 -8.68 8.40 16.98
C GLY A 176 -7.88 8.06 15.73
N TYR A 177 -8.57 7.74 14.64
CA TYR A 177 -7.94 7.31 13.39
C TYR A 177 -8.55 8.02 12.19
N ARG A 178 -8.80 9.32 12.34
CA ARG A 178 -9.55 10.15 11.37
C ARG A 178 -8.77 10.42 10.09
N ARG A 179 -7.44 10.26 10.09
CA ARG A 179 -6.55 10.48 8.93
C ARG A 179 -5.63 9.29 8.74
N ILE A 180 -5.06 9.16 7.54
CA ILE A 180 -4.11 8.07 7.19
C ILE A 180 -3.03 7.93 8.27
N PHE A 181 -2.31 9.01 8.57
CA PHE A 181 -1.18 8.97 9.50
C PHE A 181 -1.54 9.02 10.99
N ASP A 182 -2.84 9.04 11.34
CA ASP A 182 -3.29 8.82 12.72
C ASP A 182 -3.22 7.32 13.09
N HIS A 183 -3.20 6.42 12.10
CA HIS A 183 -3.13 4.96 12.31
C HIS A 183 -1.78 4.50 12.86
N ASP A 184 -1.83 3.43 13.65
CA ASP A 184 -0.65 2.78 14.23
C ASP A 184 0.18 2.09 13.15
N PHE A 185 -0.51 1.47 12.19
CA PHE A 185 0.08 0.81 11.04
C PHE A 185 -0.46 1.45 9.75
N VAL A 186 0.44 1.96 8.92
CA VAL A 186 0.10 2.51 7.61
C VAL A 186 0.84 1.69 6.56
N PHE A 187 0.12 1.13 5.62
CA PHE A 187 0.69 0.54 4.40
C PHE A 187 0.18 1.35 3.21
N TRP A 188 1.10 1.86 2.40
CA TRP A 188 0.78 2.65 1.22
C TRP A 188 1.47 2.05 0.00
N PHE A 189 0.69 1.62 -0.97
CA PHE A 189 1.16 0.95 -2.17
C PHE A 189 0.38 1.40 -3.39
N GLY A 190 0.85 1.00 -4.57
CA GLY A 190 0.16 1.33 -5.83
C GLY A 190 1.11 1.56 -6.99
N ASP A 191 0.52 1.96 -8.12
CA ASP A 191 1.23 2.63 -9.21
C ASP A 191 1.45 4.10 -8.83
N LEU A 192 2.55 4.34 -8.12
CA LEU A 192 2.94 5.67 -7.68
C LEU A 192 3.53 6.51 -8.82
N ASN A 193 3.80 5.90 -9.97
CA ASN A 193 4.24 6.55 -11.20
C ASN A 193 5.55 7.38 -11.08
N PHE A 194 6.33 7.24 -10.01
CA PHE A 194 7.64 7.87 -9.91
C PHE A 194 8.61 7.29 -10.93
N ARG A 195 9.44 8.17 -11.50
CA ARG A 195 10.35 7.87 -12.60
C ARG A 195 11.81 8.12 -12.19
N LEU A 196 12.73 7.90 -13.11
CA LEU A 196 14.12 8.30 -12.92
C LEU A 196 14.30 9.79 -13.27
N SER A 197 15.02 10.50 -12.41
CA SER A 197 15.49 11.87 -12.65
C SER A 197 16.69 11.87 -13.61
N GLY A 198 17.02 13.04 -14.16
CA GLY A 198 18.17 13.19 -15.05
C GLY A 198 17.92 12.71 -16.48
N GLU A 199 19.00 12.58 -17.25
CA GLU A 199 18.97 12.41 -18.72
C GLU A 199 19.35 10.99 -19.19
N THR A 200 19.56 10.05 -18.26
CA THR A 200 19.88 8.65 -18.59
C THR A 200 18.85 8.09 -19.58
N SER A 201 19.33 7.55 -20.71
CA SER A 201 18.46 7.11 -21.81
C SER A 201 17.74 5.82 -21.46
N ALA A 202 16.63 5.51 -22.16
CA ALA A 202 15.91 4.24 -21.95
C ALA A 202 16.81 3.01 -22.20
N TRP A 203 17.75 3.12 -23.15
CA TRP A 203 18.72 2.06 -23.45
C TRP A 203 19.71 1.84 -22.30
N ASP A 204 20.25 2.93 -21.75
CA ASP A 204 21.20 2.85 -20.63
C ASP A 204 20.53 2.28 -19.37
N VAL A 205 19.29 2.71 -19.08
CA VAL A 205 18.50 2.17 -17.97
C VAL A 205 18.25 0.68 -18.16
N ARG A 206 17.83 0.24 -19.36
CA ARG A 206 17.65 -1.18 -19.67
C ARG A 206 18.95 -1.95 -19.46
N THR A 207 20.06 -1.48 -20.02
CA THR A 207 21.36 -2.15 -19.88
C THR A 207 21.82 -2.21 -18.42
N ALA A 208 21.62 -1.17 -17.62
CA ALA A 208 21.90 -1.23 -16.19
C ALA A 208 21.01 -2.26 -15.47
N ALA A 209 19.71 -2.32 -15.81
CA ALA A 209 18.79 -3.30 -15.23
C ALA A 209 19.16 -4.75 -15.60
N GLU A 210 19.49 -5.03 -16.86
CA GLU A 210 19.97 -6.34 -17.34
C GLU A 210 21.26 -6.80 -16.62
N ASN A 211 22.08 -5.84 -16.19
CA ASN A 211 23.31 -6.09 -15.43
C ASN A 211 23.10 -5.98 -13.90
N MET A 212 21.84 -5.96 -13.43
CA MET A 212 21.47 -5.86 -12.02
C MET A 212 22.08 -4.66 -11.28
N ARG A 213 22.40 -3.57 -11.99
CA ARG A 213 22.94 -2.32 -11.43
C ARG A 213 21.83 -1.44 -10.86
N TYR A 214 20.94 -2.02 -10.05
CA TYR A 214 19.76 -1.32 -9.53
C TYR A 214 20.13 -0.19 -8.56
N GLU A 215 21.15 -0.38 -7.72
CA GLU A 215 21.59 0.64 -6.76
C GLU A 215 22.01 1.95 -7.45
N GLU A 216 22.65 1.86 -8.62
CA GLU A 216 23.03 3.02 -9.43
C GLU A 216 21.80 3.78 -9.94
N LEU A 217 20.81 3.06 -10.44
CA LEU A 217 19.56 3.64 -10.94
C LEU A 217 18.70 4.23 -9.81
N LEU A 218 18.67 3.57 -8.65
CA LEU A 218 17.89 4.02 -7.48
C LEU A 218 18.40 5.34 -6.88
N LYS A 219 19.65 5.73 -7.15
CA LYS A 219 20.17 7.08 -6.83
C LYS A 219 19.50 8.19 -7.64
N GLN A 220 18.87 7.84 -8.77
CA GLN A 220 18.13 8.75 -9.64
C GLN A 220 16.61 8.62 -9.44
N ASP A 221 16.14 7.67 -8.64
CA ASP A 221 14.71 7.42 -8.43
C ASP A 221 14.03 8.61 -7.74
N GLN A 222 13.00 9.17 -8.38
CA GLN A 222 12.29 10.35 -7.88
C GLN A 222 11.65 10.11 -6.51
N LEU A 223 11.13 8.91 -6.22
CA LEU A 223 10.52 8.63 -4.92
C LEU A 223 11.57 8.64 -3.81
N ASN A 224 12.71 7.96 -4.01
CA ASN A 224 13.82 7.98 -3.05
C ASN A 224 14.29 9.41 -2.75
N LEU A 225 14.55 10.20 -3.81
CA LEU A 225 14.99 11.59 -3.67
C LEU A 225 13.95 12.46 -2.94
N LEU A 226 12.65 12.25 -3.18
CA LEU A 226 11.59 12.99 -2.48
C LEU A 226 11.47 12.62 -1.01
N ARG A 227 11.64 11.34 -0.67
CA ARG A 227 11.62 10.85 0.71
C ARG A 227 12.80 11.42 1.51
N GLU A 228 13.99 11.47 0.90
CA GLU A 228 15.19 12.07 1.51
C GLU A 228 15.04 13.59 1.72
N THR A 229 14.43 14.30 0.77
CA THR A 229 14.23 15.76 0.86
C THR A 229 13.06 16.17 1.74
N GLY A 230 12.21 15.23 2.17
CA GLY A 230 11.10 15.50 3.07
C GLY A 230 9.80 15.97 2.40
N ASN A 231 9.75 16.06 1.08
CA ASN A 231 8.63 16.68 0.34
C ASN A 231 7.38 15.80 0.25
N ALA A 232 7.54 14.50 0.03
CA ALA A 232 6.43 13.54 -0.05
C ALA A 232 6.91 12.17 0.43
N PHE A 233 6.01 11.36 0.99
CA PHE A 233 6.28 10.00 1.49
C PHE A 233 7.39 9.88 2.56
N SER A 234 7.90 10.99 3.10
CA SER A 234 9.03 11.00 4.06
C SER A 234 8.70 10.38 5.43
N LEU A 235 7.42 10.25 5.76
CA LEU A 235 6.95 9.53 6.95
C LEU A 235 6.95 8.00 6.79
N LEU A 236 7.17 7.49 5.56
CA LEU A 236 7.07 6.08 5.23
C LEU A 236 8.45 5.47 4.95
N GLU A 237 8.60 4.22 5.38
CA GLU A 237 9.75 3.34 5.17
C GLU A 237 9.48 2.41 3.98
N GLU A 238 10.54 2.08 3.23
CA GLU A 238 10.51 1.16 2.09
C GLU A 238 11.89 0.49 2.01
N GLN A 239 11.92 -0.84 1.87
CA GLN A 239 13.13 -1.56 1.54
C GLN A 239 13.52 -1.25 0.08
N PRO A 240 14.79 -0.93 -0.23
CA PRO A 240 15.20 -0.67 -1.61
C PRO A 240 14.82 -1.85 -2.54
N PRO A 241 14.18 -1.59 -3.69
CA PRO A 241 13.88 -2.65 -4.65
C PRO A 241 15.15 -3.40 -5.09
N THR A 242 15.15 -4.72 -4.94
CA THR A 242 16.23 -5.62 -5.42
C THR A 242 15.88 -6.30 -6.73
N PHE A 243 14.81 -5.84 -7.38
CA PHE A 243 14.29 -6.32 -8.65
C PHE A 243 14.32 -5.22 -9.71
N ALA A 244 14.24 -5.60 -10.99
CA ALA A 244 14.31 -4.67 -12.12
C ALA A 244 13.09 -3.71 -12.16
N PRO A 245 13.20 -2.55 -12.84
CA PRO A 245 12.08 -1.65 -13.05
C PRO A 245 10.83 -2.36 -13.58
N THR A 246 9.65 -2.05 -13.02
CA THR A 246 8.40 -2.79 -13.27
C THR A 246 7.56 -2.23 -14.42
N PHE A 247 7.99 -1.10 -14.99
CA PHE A 247 7.40 -0.42 -16.12
C PHE A 247 8.52 0.06 -17.06
N LYS A 248 8.36 0.20 -18.38
CA LYS A 248 7.23 -0.21 -19.22
C LYS A 248 7.62 -1.40 -20.07
N PHE A 249 6.83 -2.46 -20.06
CA PHE A 249 7.06 -3.66 -20.87
C PHE A 249 6.21 -3.67 -22.14
N ILE A 250 6.63 -4.45 -23.12
CA ILE A 250 5.77 -4.88 -24.22
C ILE A 250 4.87 -5.97 -23.67
N GLU A 251 3.55 -5.75 -23.69
CA GLU A 251 2.56 -6.72 -23.22
C GLU A 251 2.77 -8.10 -23.86
N GLY A 252 2.59 -9.15 -23.06
CA GLY A 252 2.86 -10.54 -23.44
C GLY A 252 4.33 -10.96 -23.32
N THR A 253 5.25 -10.04 -23.02
CA THR A 253 6.70 -10.31 -22.96
C THR A 253 7.36 -9.78 -21.67
N ASN A 254 8.66 -10.03 -21.55
CA ASN A 254 9.54 -9.41 -20.54
C ASN A 254 10.52 -8.41 -21.16
N ASP A 255 10.26 -7.96 -22.39
CA ASP A 255 11.06 -6.94 -23.07
C ASP A 255 10.52 -5.54 -22.75
N TYR A 256 11.41 -4.60 -22.45
CA TYR A 256 11.02 -3.21 -22.21
C TYR A 256 10.60 -2.50 -23.51
N ASP A 257 9.49 -1.75 -23.45
CA ASP A 257 9.09 -0.78 -24.49
C ASP A 257 9.89 0.51 -24.31
N LEU A 258 11.04 0.59 -24.97
CA LEU A 258 12.00 1.70 -24.84
C LEU A 258 11.50 3.05 -25.40
N LYS A 259 10.24 3.14 -25.85
CA LYS A 259 9.55 4.43 -26.05
C LYS A 259 9.33 5.18 -24.72
N ARG A 260 9.46 4.47 -23.60
CA ARG A 260 9.48 5.01 -22.24
C ARG A 260 10.74 4.51 -21.53
N ARG A 261 11.28 5.32 -20.64
CA ARG A 261 12.37 4.88 -19.77
C ARG A 261 11.83 3.89 -18.74
N PRO A 262 12.50 2.74 -18.54
CA PRO A 262 12.10 1.85 -17.46
C PRO A 262 12.12 2.55 -16.09
N ALA A 263 11.14 2.28 -15.25
CA ALA A 263 11.00 2.87 -13.92
C ALA A 263 10.31 1.92 -12.92
N TRP A 264 10.60 2.11 -11.63
CA TRP A 264 9.87 1.49 -10.52
C TRP A 264 8.62 2.32 -10.20
N CYS A 265 7.60 2.18 -11.04
CA CYS A 265 6.31 2.85 -10.84
C CYS A 265 5.52 2.22 -9.69
N ASP A 266 5.63 0.89 -9.53
CA ASP A 266 4.82 0.08 -8.62
C ASP A 266 5.56 -0.13 -7.30
N ARG A 267 5.06 0.45 -6.20
CA ARG A 267 5.79 0.57 -4.92
C ARG A 267 4.97 0.14 -3.72
N ILE A 268 5.64 -0.30 -2.65
CA ILE A 268 5.01 -0.69 -1.38
C ILE A 268 5.82 -0.10 -0.23
N LEU A 269 5.20 0.83 0.50
CA LEU A 269 5.79 1.51 1.64
C LEU A 269 4.96 1.27 2.90
N HIS A 270 5.56 1.45 4.07
CA HIS A 270 4.87 1.28 5.33
C HIS A 270 5.37 2.23 6.42
N ARG A 271 4.59 2.40 7.49
CA ARG A 271 4.98 3.12 8.70
C ARG A 271 4.35 2.42 9.90
N VAL A 272 5.10 2.37 10.99
CA VAL A 272 4.61 1.92 12.30
C VAL A 272 4.80 3.03 13.32
N GLN A 273 3.77 3.33 14.10
CA GLN A 273 3.84 4.28 15.21
C GLN A 273 4.49 3.60 16.41
N ARG A 274 5.79 3.84 16.60
CA ARG A 274 6.58 3.18 17.65
C ARG A 274 6.48 3.94 18.98
N ASN A 275 6.42 3.20 20.09
CA ASN A 275 6.53 3.72 21.46
C ASN A 275 5.46 4.74 21.89
N ILE A 276 4.23 4.61 21.36
CA ILE A 276 3.12 5.52 21.70
C ILE A 276 2.37 5.07 22.94
N TYR A 277 2.14 3.76 23.07
CA TYR A 277 1.38 3.21 24.19
C TYR A 277 2.34 2.57 25.20
N PRO A 278 2.22 2.91 26.50
CA PRO A 278 3.04 2.28 27.53
C PRO A 278 2.87 0.76 27.52
N ALA A 279 4.00 0.04 27.56
CA ALA A 279 4.03 -1.42 27.62
C ALA A 279 3.38 -2.16 26.43
N VAL A 280 3.27 -1.48 25.28
CA VAL A 280 2.89 -2.09 23.99
C VAL A 280 4.01 -1.86 22.99
N THR A 281 4.40 -2.95 22.31
CA THR A 281 5.37 -2.90 21.21
C THR A 281 4.65 -3.21 19.91
N LEU A 282 4.78 -2.30 18.95
CA LEU A 282 4.24 -2.44 17.60
C LEU A 282 5.38 -2.61 16.61
N SER A 283 5.29 -3.59 15.72
CA SER A 283 6.26 -3.76 14.64
C SER A 283 5.64 -4.34 13.37
N ALA A 284 6.17 -3.92 12.22
CA ALA A 284 5.86 -4.48 10.93
C ALA A 284 7.20 -4.73 10.21
N THR A 285 7.67 -5.97 10.23
CA THR A 285 8.95 -6.33 9.61
C THR A 285 8.69 -6.82 8.19
N GLN A 286 9.21 -6.11 7.19
CA GLN A 286 9.12 -6.56 5.81
C GLN A 286 9.94 -7.84 5.60
N LEU A 287 9.29 -8.91 5.17
CA LEU A 287 9.89 -10.24 4.96
C LEU A 287 10.29 -10.46 3.50
N SER A 288 9.55 -9.86 2.56
CA SER A 288 9.87 -9.92 1.13
C SER A 288 9.52 -8.62 0.40
N TYR A 289 10.15 -8.43 -0.75
CA TYR A 289 9.79 -7.39 -1.71
C TYR A 289 10.22 -7.81 -3.11
N GLN A 290 9.27 -8.11 -4.00
CA GLN A 290 9.57 -8.74 -5.29
C GLN A 290 8.64 -8.28 -6.42
N SER A 291 9.15 -8.31 -7.65
CA SER A 291 8.36 -8.26 -8.88
C SER A 291 8.07 -9.66 -9.41
N ASN A 292 6.87 -9.90 -9.93
CA ASN A 292 6.43 -11.19 -10.43
C ASN A 292 6.47 -11.20 -11.97
N MET A 293 7.66 -11.45 -12.54
CA MET A 293 7.98 -11.30 -13.97
C MET A 293 7.30 -12.33 -14.88
N GLU A 294 6.78 -13.41 -14.33
CA GLU A 294 6.01 -14.42 -15.05
C GLU A 294 4.63 -13.92 -15.49
N TYR A 295 4.15 -12.82 -14.89
CA TYR A 295 2.89 -12.17 -15.26
C TYR A 295 3.14 -11.11 -16.33
N THR A 296 2.78 -11.43 -17.57
CA THR A 296 3.05 -10.59 -18.75
C THR A 296 1.79 -9.92 -19.34
N LEU A 297 0.64 -10.05 -18.69
CA LEU A 297 -0.65 -9.55 -19.19
C LEU A 297 -0.65 -8.03 -19.44
N SER A 298 0.07 -7.27 -18.61
CA SER A 298 0.12 -5.80 -18.62
C SER A 298 1.52 -5.32 -19.01
N ASP A 299 1.64 -4.05 -19.38
CA ASP A 299 2.91 -3.34 -19.53
C ASP A 299 3.57 -3.01 -18.18
N HIS A 300 2.88 -3.30 -17.06
CA HIS A 300 3.43 -3.34 -15.71
C HIS A 300 3.55 -4.77 -15.17
N LYS A 301 4.60 -4.99 -14.36
CA LYS A 301 4.81 -6.23 -13.61
C LYS A 301 4.22 -6.12 -12.20
N PRO A 302 3.44 -7.12 -11.72
CA PRO A 302 2.92 -7.09 -10.36
C PRO A 302 4.04 -7.04 -9.33
N VAL A 303 3.88 -6.23 -8.29
CA VAL A 303 4.83 -6.11 -7.18
C VAL A 303 4.17 -6.58 -5.90
N SER A 304 4.81 -7.49 -5.18
CA SER A 304 4.33 -8.01 -3.91
C SER A 304 5.36 -7.87 -2.78
N ALA A 305 4.85 -7.80 -1.55
CA ALA A 305 5.64 -7.79 -0.34
C ALA A 305 4.88 -8.50 0.77
N THR A 306 5.58 -9.29 1.59
CA THR A 306 5.03 -9.81 2.84
C THR A 306 5.60 -9.06 4.04
N PHE A 307 4.79 -8.91 5.08
CA PHE A 307 5.15 -8.27 6.33
C PHE A 307 4.78 -9.18 7.49
N ASN A 308 5.67 -9.32 8.46
CA ASN A 308 5.30 -9.80 9.79
C ASN A 308 4.77 -8.60 10.59
N TYR A 309 3.48 -8.62 10.88
CA TYR A 309 2.77 -7.66 11.71
C TYR A 309 2.69 -8.19 13.14
N LYS A 310 3.27 -7.46 14.10
CA LYS A 310 3.24 -7.82 15.53
C LYS A 310 2.68 -6.73 16.42
N VAL A 311 1.86 -7.19 17.36
CA VAL A 311 1.37 -6.43 18.51
C VAL A 311 1.69 -7.23 19.76
N GLU A 312 2.58 -6.70 20.59
CA GLU A 312 3.00 -7.33 21.84
C GLU A 312 2.64 -6.42 23.02
N THR A 313 2.12 -7.01 24.10
CA THR A 313 1.70 -6.25 25.29
C THR A 313 2.21 -6.91 26.56
N ALA A 314 2.19 -6.21 27.68
CA ALA A 314 2.73 -6.72 28.94
C ALA A 314 1.70 -7.47 29.82
N ASN A 315 0.40 -7.44 29.50
CA ASN A 315 -0.69 -8.27 30.07
C ASN A 315 -2.10 -7.89 29.55
N GLN A 316 -2.23 -7.13 28.46
CA GLN A 316 -3.53 -6.63 27.98
C GLN A 316 -4.20 -7.61 27.02
N THR A 317 -5.54 -7.62 26.99
CA THR A 317 -6.33 -8.26 25.92
C THR A 317 -6.41 -7.35 24.69
N ASP A 318 -6.88 -7.88 23.55
CA ASP A 318 -7.12 -7.08 22.34
C ASP A 318 -8.27 -6.07 22.54
N GLU A 319 -9.25 -6.38 23.40
CA GLU A 319 -10.34 -5.49 23.81
C GLU A 319 -9.83 -4.33 24.67
N GLU A 320 -9.00 -4.61 25.68
CA GLU A 320 -8.38 -3.56 26.50
C GLU A 320 -7.47 -2.66 25.66
N LEU A 321 -6.71 -3.26 24.74
CA LEU A 321 -5.88 -2.51 23.80
C LEU A 321 -6.75 -1.65 22.87
N HIS A 322 -7.87 -2.19 22.37
CA HIS A 322 -8.82 -1.42 21.56
C HIS A 322 -9.30 -0.16 22.30
N GLU A 323 -9.74 -0.30 23.56
CA GLU A 323 -10.18 0.83 24.37
C GLU A 323 -9.05 1.86 24.55
N MET A 324 -7.84 1.41 24.88
CA MET A 324 -6.68 2.28 25.06
C MET A 324 -6.35 3.10 23.80
N THR A 325 -6.26 2.44 22.64
CA THR A 325 -5.82 3.10 21.41
C THR A 325 -6.92 3.95 20.76
N HIS A 326 -8.20 3.64 20.98
CA HIS A 326 -9.33 4.35 20.37
C HIS A 326 -9.93 5.46 21.26
N ALA A 327 -9.74 5.40 22.58
CA ALA A 327 -10.21 6.43 23.52
C ALA A 327 -9.18 7.57 23.72
N GLY A 328 -7.87 7.28 23.65
CA GLY A 328 -6.80 8.24 23.96
C GLY A 328 -6.68 9.41 22.99
N ALA A 329 -7.10 9.26 21.74
CA ALA A 329 -7.01 10.32 20.73
C ALA A 329 -7.99 11.48 20.98
N ALA A 330 -9.06 11.26 21.74
CA ALA A 330 -9.96 12.34 22.17
C ALA A 330 -9.31 13.28 23.20
N THR A 331 -8.25 12.83 23.89
CA THR A 331 -7.60 13.58 24.99
C THR A 331 -6.31 14.31 24.60
N ALA A 332 -5.74 14.03 23.43
CA ALA A 332 -4.52 14.70 22.93
C ALA A 332 -4.80 16.03 22.18
N ALA A 333 -6.07 16.41 21.98
CA ALA A 333 -6.46 17.70 21.39
C ALA A 333 -6.53 18.86 22.40
N GLY A 334 -5.74 18.79 23.48
CA GLY A 334 -5.56 19.88 24.44
C GLY A 334 -4.64 20.96 23.89
N THR A 335 -5.23 22.00 23.30
CA THR A 335 -4.69 23.36 23.00
C THR A 335 -3.23 23.64 23.40
N PRO A 336 -2.34 24.02 22.46
CA PRO A 336 -1.14 24.75 22.82
C PRO A 336 -1.56 26.15 23.28
N ASN A 337 -1.30 26.45 24.54
CA ASN A 337 -1.53 27.74 25.15
C ASN A 337 -0.62 28.77 24.47
N ALA A 338 -1.14 29.49 23.48
CA ALA A 338 -0.44 30.55 22.78
C ALA A 338 -0.23 31.75 23.73
N LYS A 339 0.88 31.74 24.47
CA LYS A 339 1.39 32.97 25.09
C LYS A 339 1.87 33.91 23.98
N SER A 340 1.07 34.94 23.77
CA SER A 340 1.35 36.12 22.95
C SER A 340 2.75 36.69 23.20
N VAL A 341 3.64 36.60 22.21
CA VAL A 341 4.87 37.40 22.18
C VAL A 341 4.56 38.65 21.35
N LYS A 342 4.37 39.79 22.05
CA LYS A 342 4.30 41.11 21.44
C LYS A 342 5.66 41.42 20.78
N ARG A 343 5.72 41.42 19.44
CA ARG A 343 6.82 42.04 18.70
C ARG A 343 6.73 43.56 18.86
N LYS A 344 7.71 44.16 19.55
CA LYS A 344 7.99 45.59 19.45
C LYS A 344 8.60 45.85 18.08
N ARG A 345 8.02 46.81 17.35
CA ARG A 345 8.65 47.45 16.19
C ARG A 345 9.79 48.34 16.69
N TYR A 346 10.95 48.21 16.08
CA TYR A 346 11.87 49.30 15.77
C TYR A 346 12.34 49.09 14.34
#